data_AF-A0A3C0N7Y3-F1
#
_entry.id   AF-A0A3C0N7Y3-F1
#
_cell.length_a   1.000
_cell.length_b   1.000
_cell.length_c   1.000
_cell.angle_alpha   90.00
_cell.angle_beta   90.00
_cell.angle_gamma   90.00
#
_symmetry.space_group_name_H-M   'P 1'
#
loop_
_entity.id
_entity.type
_entity.pdbx_description
1 polymer ?
#
loop_
_entity_poly.entity_id
_entity_poly.type
_entity_poly.pdbx_seq_one_letter_code
_entity_poly.pdbx_strand_id
1 'polypeptide(L)'
;MQGDREKCLAAGMDDYLSKPVMVKDLKVMLQRWSFVVKGEKSNPQNPTRIDPASDPVDWTQLQEISMADPAFQLELVKGFVKDGKRFLADAKRALATKDWVTLANKAHQIKGASASVAVRSMSDIAAALHERVKANNLQGVPKLIAQLEHILKRIEVSVERKKLAIESKAD
;
A
#
# COMPACT_ATOMS: atom_id res chain seq x y z
N MET A 1 -6.79 -4.89 -32.67
CA MET A 1 -6.85 -3.97 -33.83
C MET A 1 -6.22 -2.66 -33.42
N GLN A 2 -5.04 -2.39 -33.97
CA GLN A 2 -4.23 -1.21 -33.70
C GLN A 2 -4.81 -0.07 -34.53
N GLY A 3 -5.80 0.65 -34.00
CA GLY A 3 -6.45 1.77 -34.69
C GLY A 3 -7.81 2.17 -34.12
N ASP A 4 -8.54 1.27 -33.47
CA ASP A 4 -9.86 1.61 -32.88
C ASP A 4 -9.72 2.52 -31.66
N ARG A 5 -8.67 2.31 -30.85
CA ARG A 5 -8.34 3.16 -29.71
C ARG A 5 -8.14 4.62 -30.13
N GLU A 6 -7.40 4.83 -31.21
CA GLU A 6 -7.07 6.16 -31.71
C GLU A 6 -8.29 6.84 -32.33
N LYS A 7 -9.14 6.09 -33.05
CA LYS A 7 -10.42 6.61 -33.57
C LYS A 7 -11.40 7.00 -32.46
N CYS A 8 -11.51 6.21 -31.40
CA CYS A 8 -12.39 6.51 -30.26
C CYS A 8 -11.93 7.75 -29.49
N LEU A 9 -10.62 7.89 -29.24
CA LEU A 9 -10.06 9.09 -28.60
C LEU A 9 -10.21 10.33 -29.48
N ALA A 10 -10.00 10.20 -30.80
CA ALA A 10 -10.18 11.31 -31.74
C ALA A 10 -11.65 11.75 -31.90
N ALA A 11 -12.62 10.85 -31.65
CA ALA A 11 -14.05 11.17 -31.62
C ALA A 11 -14.50 11.86 -30.32
N GLY A 12 -13.58 12.17 -29.40
CA GLY A 12 -13.86 12.88 -28.16
C GLY A 12 -14.22 11.98 -26.97
N MET A 13 -13.91 10.69 -27.03
CA MET A 13 -14.11 9.77 -25.89
C MET A 13 -12.93 9.85 -24.90
N ASP A 14 -13.24 9.63 -23.63
CA ASP A 14 -12.32 9.76 -22.49
C ASP A 14 -11.31 8.60 -22.33
N ASP A 15 -11.71 7.37 -22.67
CA ASP A 15 -10.81 6.20 -22.74
C ASP A 15 -11.45 5.07 -23.59
N TYR A 16 -10.69 4.01 -23.85
CA TYR A 16 -11.13 2.89 -24.71
C TYR A 16 -10.72 1.51 -24.18
N LEU A 17 -11.68 0.58 -24.12
CA LEU A 17 -11.46 -0.82 -23.72
C LEU A 17 -11.93 -1.79 -24.80
N SER A 18 -11.02 -2.62 -25.32
CA SER A 18 -11.33 -3.60 -26.37
C SER A 18 -11.85 -4.93 -25.80
N LYS A 19 -12.71 -5.62 -26.57
CA LYS A 19 -13.17 -6.98 -26.26
C LYS A 19 -12.09 -8.04 -26.57
N PRO A 20 -12.10 -9.20 -25.88
CA PRO A 20 -12.95 -9.53 -24.73
C PRO A 20 -12.50 -8.76 -23.48
N VAL A 21 -13.47 -8.25 -22.71
CA VAL A 21 -13.20 -7.39 -21.54
C VAL A 21 -12.70 -8.23 -20.38
N MET A 22 -11.50 -7.93 -19.88
CA MET A 22 -10.90 -8.58 -18.72
C MET A 22 -11.21 -7.77 -17.45
N VAL A 23 -11.54 -8.47 -16.35
CA VAL A 23 -11.91 -7.84 -15.07
C VAL A 23 -10.80 -6.93 -14.51
N LYS A 24 -9.53 -7.28 -14.75
CA LYS A 24 -8.36 -6.43 -14.40
C LYS A 24 -8.38 -5.08 -15.14
N ASP A 25 -8.72 -5.06 -16.42
CA ASP A 25 -8.66 -3.86 -17.25
C ASP A 25 -9.88 -2.97 -16.97
N LEU A 26 -11.04 -3.59 -16.68
CA LEU A 26 -12.23 -2.90 -16.18
C LEU A 26 -12.00 -2.24 -14.81
N LYS A 27 -11.32 -2.93 -13.87
CA LYS A 27 -10.99 -2.38 -12.54
C LYS A 27 -10.07 -1.17 -12.64
N VAL A 28 -9.08 -1.22 -13.54
CA VAL A 28 -8.16 -0.10 -13.80
C VAL A 28 -8.92 1.11 -14.33
N MET A 29 -9.84 0.92 -15.28
CA MET A 29 -10.65 2.03 -15.78
C MET A 29 -11.58 2.61 -14.72
N LEU A 30 -12.28 1.77 -13.96
CA LEU A 30 -13.15 2.24 -12.89
C LEU A 30 -12.39 2.98 -11.79
N GLN A 31 -11.17 2.56 -11.43
CA GLN A 31 -10.32 3.30 -10.49
C GLN A 31 -9.85 4.64 -11.07
N ARG A 32 -9.49 4.67 -12.35
CA ARG A 32 -9.04 5.90 -13.03
C ARG A 32 -10.11 6.98 -13.00
N TRP A 33 -11.38 6.61 -13.17
CA TRP A 33 -12.50 7.54 -13.22
C TRP A 33 -13.24 7.73 -11.89
N SER A 34 -13.07 6.85 -10.89
CA SER A 34 -13.72 7.00 -9.57
C SER A 34 -13.15 8.15 -8.73
N PHE A 35 -11.90 8.57 -8.97
CA PHE A 35 -11.31 9.75 -8.31
C PHE A 35 -11.94 11.08 -8.74
N VAL A 36 -12.70 11.11 -9.84
CA VAL A 36 -13.41 12.32 -10.27
C VAL A 36 -14.66 12.59 -9.39
N VAL A 37 -15.14 11.60 -8.62
CA VAL A 37 -16.45 11.67 -7.92
C VAL A 37 -16.35 11.67 -6.38
N LYS A 38 -15.17 11.52 -5.75
CA LYS A 38 -15.08 11.58 -4.27
C LYS A 38 -14.11 12.63 -3.75
N GLY A 39 -14.63 13.86 -3.69
CA GLY A 39 -14.25 14.80 -2.66
C GLY A 39 -14.80 14.33 -1.31
N GLU A 40 -13.95 13.71 -0.50
CA GLU A 40 -14.11 13.69 0.95
C GLU A 40 -12.82 14.23 1.57
N LYS A 41 -12.96 15.36 2.26
CA LYS A 41 -11.90 16.02 3.03
C LYS A 41 -11.46 15.11 4.17
N SER A 42 -10.46 14.26 3.96
CA SER A 42 -9.64 13.76 5.06
C SER A 42 -8.67 14.89 5.45
N ASN A 43 -8.91 15.50 6.61
CA ASN A 43 -8.04 16.51 7.18
C ASN A 43 -6.61 15.92 7.37
N PRO A 44 -5.54 16.44 6.73
CA PRO A 44 -4.22 15.79 6.71
C PRO A 44 -3.42 15.92 8.02
N GLN A 45 -4.01 16.40 9.11
CA GLN A 45 -3.24 16.94 10.24
C GLN A 45 -3.01 15.99 11.42
N ASN A 46 -3.46 14.73 11.40
CA ASN A 46 -3.05 13.78 12.42
C ASN A 46 -2.75 12.39 11.83
N PRO A 47 -1.53 11.84 12.00
CA PRO A 47 -1.28 10.45 11.64
C PRO A 47 -2.27 9.57 12.40
N THR A 48 -2.98 8.73 11.65
CA THR A 48 -3.95 7.74 12.13
C THR A 48 -3.39 7.08 13.39
N ARG A 49 -4.11 7.22 14.51
CA ARG A 49 -3.69 6.70 15.81
C ARG A 49 -3.45 5.20 15.63
N ILE A 50 -2.22 4.73 15.86
CA ILE A 50 -1.92 3.31 15.90
C ILE A 50 -2.61 2.79 17.17
N ASP A 51 -3.76 2.13 17.02
CA ASP A 51 -4.34 1.39 18.13
C ASP A 51 -3.38 0.23 18.47
N PRO A 52 -2.79 0.20 19.68
CA PRO A 52 -1.89 -0.85 20.09
C PRO A 52 -2.56 -2.23 20.11
N ALA A 53 -3.90 -2.27 20.28
CA ALA A 53 -4.66 -3.50 20.41
C ALA A 53 -5.10 -4.09 19.07
N SER A 54 -5.24 -3.29 18.01
CA SER A 54 -5.77 -3.77 16.71
C SER A 54 -4.70 -4.45 15.86
N ASP A 55 -5.01 -5.57 15.19
CA ASP A 55 -4.07 -6.18 14.23
C ASP A 55 -3.75 -5.20 13.08
N PRO A 56 -2.48 -4.95 12.74
CA PRO A 56 -2.12 -4.07 11.64
C PRO A 56 -2.51 -4.61 10.25
N VAL A 57 -2.76 -5.93 10.13
CA VAL A 57 -3.15 -6.57 8.87
C VAL A 57 -4.65 -6.82 8.87
N ASP A 58 -5.35 -6.26 7.87
CA ASP A 58 -6.75 -6.59 7.64
C ASP A 58 -6.86 -7.92 6.87
N TRP A 59 -6.86 -9.02 7.64
CA TRP A 59 -6.99 -10.37 7.10
C TRP A 59 -8.33 -10.64 6.42
N THR A 60 -9.37 -9.88 6.77
CA THR A 60 -10.69 -9.99 6.13
C THR A 60 -10.62 -9.40 4.72
N GLN A 61 -10.05 -8.20 4.57
CA GLN A 61 -9.82 -7.59 3.26
C GLN A 61 -8.90 -8.44 2.37
N LEU A 62 -7.91 -9.11 2.96
CA LEU A 62 -7.05 -10.04 2.21
C LEU A 62 -7.80 -11.26 1.64
N GLN A 63 -8.98 -11.64 2.15
CA GLN A 63 -9.75 -12.78 1.62
C GLN A 63 -10.15 -12.58 0.17
N GLU A 64 -10.56 -11.37 -0.22
CA GLU A 64 -10.92 -11.07 -1.60
C GLU A 64 -9.72 -11.14 -2.54
N ILE A 65 -8.55 -10.71 -2.05
CA ILE A 65 -7.29 -10.68 -2.82
C ILE A 65 -6.72 -12.10 -2.97
N SER A 66 -6.93 -12.95 -1.96
CA SER A 66 -6.33 -14.28 -1.88
C SER A 66 -7.23 -15.41 -2.37
N MET A 67 -8.38 -15.12 -2.98
CA MET A 67 -9.39 -16.13 -3.32
C MET A 67 -9.79 -17.02 -2.13
N ALA A 68 -9.87 -16.41 -0.94
CA ALA A 68 -10.12 -17.09 0.34
C ALA A 68 -9.12 -18.19 0.75
N ASP A 69 -7.93 -18.27 0.14
CA ASP A 69 -6.86 -19.20 0.53
C ASP A 69 -6.01 -18.64 1.70
N PRO A 70 -6.07 -19.23 2.92
CA PRO A 70 -5.30 -18.77 4.07
C PRO A 70 -3.78 -18.91 3.92
N ALA A 71 -3.30 -19.94 3.19
CA ALA A 71 -1.88 -20.15 2.96
C ALA A 71 -1.34 -19.05 2.04
N PHE A 72 -2.07 -18.74 0.97
CA PHE A 72 -1.70 -17.65 0.07
C PHE A 72 -1.75 -16.27 0.75
N GLN A 73 -2.72 -16.01 1.65
CA GLN A 73 -2.70 -14.79 2.48
C GLN A 73 -1.40 -14.66 3.27
N LEU A 74 -0.98 -15.75 3.90
CA LEU A 74 0.23 -15.78 4.70
C LEU A 74 1.47 -15.53 3.83
N GLU A 75 1.53 -16.10 2.63
CA GLU A 75 2.63 -15.87 1.69
C GLU A 75 2.70 -14.42 1.21
N LEU A 76 1.56 -13.81 0.86
CA LEU A 76 1.50 -12.40 0.46
C LEU A 76 2.08 -11.48 1.54
N VAL A 77 1.65 -11.67 2.79
CA VAL A 77 2.11 -10.84 3.90
C VAL A 77 3.58 -11.13 4.25
N LYS A 78 4.04 -12.38 4.16
CA LYS A 78 5.47 -12.73 4.34
C LYS A 78 6.36 -12.08 3.28
N GLY A 79 5.94 -12.11 2.02
CA GLY A 79 6.62 -11.43 0.92
C GLY A 79 6.71 -9.93 1.18
N PHE A 80 5.59 -9.32 1.59
CA PHE A 80 5.55 -7.92 1.98
C PHE A 80 6.49 -7.59 3.13
N VAL A 81 6.57 -8.42 4.18
CA VAL A 81 7.50 -8.18 5.32
C VAL A 81 8.94 -8.13 4.83
N LYS A 82 9.34 -9.05 3.94
CA LYS A 82 10.69 -9.09 3.36
C LYS A 82 11.01 -7.81 2.60
N ASP A 83 10.10 -7.36 1.73
CA ASP A 83 10.28 -6.14 0.95
C ASP A 83 10.23 -4.89 1.83
N GLY A 84 9.32 -4.85 2.79
CA GLY A 84 9.17 -3.77 3.77
C GLY A 84 10.44 -3.54 4.59
N LYS A 85 11.13 -4.60 5.02
CA LYS A 85 12.44 -4.52 5.69
C LYS A 85 13.48 -3.83 4.81
N ARG A 86 13.56 -4.23 3.54
CA ARG A 86 14.48 -3.64 2.56
C ARG A 86 14.17 -2.16 2.33
N PHE A 87 12.89 -1.82 2.10
CA PHE A 87 12.49 -0.43 1.86
C PHE A 87 12.75 0.47 3.06
N LEU A 88 12.50 -0.02 4.29
CA LEU A 88 12.79 0.76 5.50
C LEU A 88 14.28 0.93 5.74
N ALA A 89 15.10 -0.10 5.48
CA ALA A 89 16.55 0.04 5.54
C ALA A 89 17.05 1.10 4.56
N ASP A 90 16.55 1.08 3.32
CA ASP A 90 16.87 2.09 2.30
C ASP A 90 16.42 3.50 2.73
N ALA A 91 15.22 3.65 3.27
CA ALA A 91 14.70 4.92 3.77
C ALA A 91 15.54 5.48 4.93
N LYS A 92 15.99 4.63 5.86
CA LYS A 92 16.89 5.04 6.95
C LYS A 92 18.23 5.52 6.46
N ARG A 93 18.82 4.83 5.47
CA ARG A 93 20.08 5.27 4.84
C ARG A 93 19.89 6.60 4.12
N ALA A 94 18.78 6.76 3.40
CA ALA A 94 18.44 8.00 2.72
C ALA A 94 18.27 9.17 3.71
N LEU A 95 17.61 8.95 4.86
CA LEU A 95 17.53 9.95 5.93
C LEU A 95 18.92 10.32 6.47
N ALA A 96 19.78 9.34 6.75
CA ALA A 96 21.11 9.57 7.30
C ALA A 96 22.03 10.35 6.33
N THR A 97 21.88 10.10 5.03
CA THR A 97 22.65 10.74 3.95
C THR A 97 21.97 12.01 3.41
N LYS A 98 20.82 12.40 3.95
CA LYS A 98 20.00 13.53 3.47
C LYS A 98 19.59 13.42 1.99
N ASP A 99 19.48 12.19 1.47
CA ASP A 99 18.97 11.92 0.14
C ASP A 99 17.43 11.93 0.15
N TRP A 100 16.87 13.14 0.01
CA TRP A 100 15.43 13.36 0.07
C TRP A 100 14.68 12.76 -1.13
N VAL A 101 15.35 12.63 -2.28
CA VAL A 101 14.76 12.02 -3.48
C VAL A 101 14.55 10.53 -3.24
N THR A 102 15.59 9.83 -2.78
CA THR A 102 15.48 8.41 -2.44
C THR A 102 14.51 8.20 -1.28
N LEU A 103 14.53 9.05 -0.25
CA LEU A 103 13.60 8.93 0.88
C LEU A 103 12.13 9.05 0.43
N ALA A 104 11.80 10.02 -0.41
CA ALA A 104 10.46 10.15 -0.96
C ALA A 104 10.08 8.92 -1.79
N ASN A 105 10.96 8.47 -2.69
CA ASN A 105 10.70 7.29 -3.52
C ASN A 105 10.46 6.03 -2.68
N LYS A 106 11.20 5.83 -1.58
CA LYS A 106 11.01 4.70 -0.66
C LYS A 106 9.71 4.83 0.13
N ALA A 107 9.35 6.02 0.59
CA ALA A 107 8.06 6.26 1.22
C ALA A 107 6.89 5.92 0.26
N HIS A 108 7.00 6.30 -1.03
CA HIS A 108 6.00 5.95 -2.04
C HIS A 108 5.91 4.42 -2.28
N GLN A 109 7.05 3.72 -2.36
CA GLN A 109 7.09 2.26 -2.47
C GLN A 109 6.43 1.58 -1.27
N ILE A 110 6.74 2.04 -0.05
CA ILE A 110 6.13 1.51 1.19
C ILE A 110 4.62 1.75 1.18
N LYS A 111 4.15 2.93 0.75
CA LYS A 111 2.73 3.24 0.61
C LYS A 111 2.02 2.23 -0.29
N GLY A 112 2.52 2.04 -1.51
CA GLY A 112 1.94 1.10 -2.49
C GLY A 112 1.94 -0.34 -2.00
N ALA A 113 3.08 -0.81 -1.49
CA ALA A 113 3.22 -2.17 -0.99
C ALA A 113 2.31 -2.46 0.21
N SER A 114 2.16 -1.49 1.13
CA SER A 114 1.29 -1.66 2.30
C SER A 114 -0.19 -1.70 1.91
N ALA A 115 -0.59 -0.89 0.93
CA ALA A 115 -1.96 -0.89 0.40
C ALA A 115 -2.30 -2.21 -0.31
N SER A 116 -1.35 -2.85 -1.00
CA SER A 116 -1.60 -4.13 -1.69
C SER A 116 -1.81 -5.32 -0.74
N VAL A 117 -1.35 -5.23 0.50
CA VAL A 117 -1.53 -6.28 1.52
C VAL A 117 -2.42 -5.86 2.69
N ALA A 118 -3.31 -4.89 2.46
CA ALA A 118 -4.31 -4.46 3.43
C ALA A 118 -3.75 -3.92 4.77
N VAL A 119 -2.57 -3.28 4.74
CA VAL A 119 -1.95 -2.64 5.90
C VAL A 119 -2.14 -1.12 5.82
N ARG A 120 -3.36 -0.67 6.10
CA ARG A 120 -3.77 0.74 5.91
C ARG A 120 -2.94 1.72 6.74
N SER A 121 -2.69 1.40 8.00
CA SER A 121 -1.94 2.27 8.91
C SER A 121 -0.52 2.56 8.41
N MET A 122 0.16 1.56 7.85
CA MET A 122 1.50 1.73 7.27
C MET A 122 1.45 2.54 5.97
N SER A 123 0.42 2.33 5.14
CA SER A 123 0.19 3.14 3.94
C SER A 123 -0.01 4.63 4.26
N ASP A 124 -0.82 4.96 5.27
CA ASP A 124 -1.10 6.34 5.68
C ASP A 124 0.17 7.05 6.19
N ILE A 125 0.97 6.38 7.03
CA ILE A 125 2.22 6.95 7.56
C ILE A 125 3.25 7.13 6.44
N ALA A 126 3.34 6.19 5.52
CA ALA A 126 4.23 6.28 4.36
C ALA A 126 3.81 7.42 3.42
N ALA A 127 2.50 7.65 3.24
CA ALA A 127 1.99 8.82 2.53
C ALA A 127 2.39 10.12 3.23
N ALA A 128 2.19 10.21 4.55
CA ALA A 128 2.60 11.39 5.32
C ALA A 128 4.11 11.66 5.24
N LEU A 129 4.94 10.61 5.25
CA LEU A 129 6.39 10.71 5.05
C LEU A 129 6.72 11.23 3.65
N HIS A 130 6.10 10.67 2.60
CA HIS A 130 6.29 11.11 1.22
C HIS A 130 5.96 12.60 1.06
N GLU A 131 4.77 13.03 1.50
CA GLU A 131 4.32 14.42 1.37
C GLU A 131 5.24 15.40 2.12
N ARG A 132 5.66 15.06 3.34
CA ARG A 132 6.57 15.90 4.12
C ARG A 132 7.92 16.09 3.44
N VAL A 133 8.49 15.00 2.93
CA VAL A 133 9.80 15.05 2.24
C VAL A 133 9.68 15.83 0.92
N LYS A 134 8.58 15.64 0.17
CA LYS A 134 8.30 16.41 -1.06
C LYS A 134 8.11 17.91 -0.80
N ALA A 135 7.46 18.27 0.30
CA ALA A 135 7.27 19.65 0.72
C ALA A 135 8.51 20.27 1.40
N ASN A 136 9.64 19.55 1.46
CA ASN A 136 10.85 19.93 2.19
C ASN A 136 10.58 20.22 3.69
N ASN A 137 9.50 19.67 4.26
CA ASN A 137 9.16 19.76 5.66
C ASN A 137 9.75 18.55 6.40
N LEU A 138 11.00 18.69 6.84
CA LEU A 138 11.75 17.61 7.49
C LEU A 138 11.36 17.39 8.96
N GLN A 139 10.46 18.20 9.51
CA GLN A 139 10.02 18.10 10.89
C GLN A 139 9.28 16.78 11.12
N GLY A 140 9.76 16.00 12.09
CA GLY A 140 9.13 14.73 12.47
C GLY A 140 9.33 13.58 11.47
N VAL A 141 10.14 13.74 10.41
CA VAL A 141 10.51 12.65 9.49
C VAL A 141 11.11 11.43 10.23
N PRO A 142 12.04 11.59 11.19
CA PRO A 142 12.56 10.45 11.96
C PRO A 142 11.47 9.71 12.75
N LYS A 143 10.47 10.43 13.26
CA LYS A 143 9.34 9.85 14.00
C LYS A 143 8.45 9.02 13.08
N LEU A 144 8.19 9.48 11.86
CA LEU A 144 7.41 8.72 10.87
C LEU A 144 8.12 7.43 10.48
N ILE A 145 9.44 7.47 10.26
CA ILE A 145 10.23 6.26 9.99
C ILE A 145 10.16 5.28 11.16
N ALA A 146 10.32 5.75 12.40
CA ALA A 146 10.21 4.89 13.58
C ALA A 146 8.80 4.26 13.72
N GLN A 147 7.74 5.00 13.36
CA GLN A 147 6.37 4.46 13.33
C GLN A 147 6.20 3.37 12.27
N LEU A 148 6.78 3.52 11.07
CA LEU A 148 6.78 2.49 10.04
C LEU A 148 7.52 1.22 10.51
N GLU A 149 8.67 1.37 11.16
CA GLU A 149 9.41 0.26 11.77
C GLU A 149 8.58 -0.47 12.83
N HIS A 150 7.87 0.29 13.66
CA HIS A 150 6.99 -0.28 14.69
C HIS A 150 5.84 -1.07 14.08
N ILE A 151 5.18 -0.54 13.06
CA ILE A 151 4.11 -1.27 12.37
C ILE A 151 4.64 -2.53 11.70
N LEU A 152 5.79 -2.47 11.02
CA LEU A 152 6.39 -3.65 10.39
C LEU A 152 6.65 -4.77 11.40
N LYS A 153 7.17 -4.46 12.59
CA LYS A 153 7.34 -5.43 13.68
C LYS A 153 6.02 -6.05 14.14
N ARG A 154 4.95 -5.26 14.20
CA ARG A 154 3.62 -5.78 14.56
C ARG A 154 3.08 -6.73 13.49
N ILE A 155 3.36 -6.46 12.22
CA ILE A 155 2.97 -7.35 11.10
C ILE A 155 3.70 -8.69 11.19
N GLU A 156 4.97 -8.70 11.58
CA GLU A 156 5.71 -9.95 11.83
C GLU A 156 5.02 -10.80 12.90
N VAL A 157 4.55 -10.19 13.99
CA VAL A 157 3.77 -10.88 15.03
C VAL A 157 2.45 -11.42 14.46
N SER A 158 1.74 -10.64 13.64
CA SER A 158 0.50 -11.09 12.99
C SER A 158 0.72 -12.28 12.06
N VAL A 159 1.83 -12.30 11.32
CA VAL A 159 2.23 -13.43 10.47
C VAL A 159 2.43 -14.70 11.28
N GLU A 160 3.16 -14.64 12.40
CA GLU A 160 3.36 -15.82 13.26
C GLU A 160 2.05 -16.31 13.88
N ARG A 161 1.19 -15.41 14.36
CA ARG A 161 -0.15 -15.78 14.87
C ARG A 161 -1.01 -16.47 13.82
N LYS A 162 -1.03 -15.92 12.59
CA LYS A 162 -1.80 -16.49 11.47
C LYS A 162 -1.25 -17.85 11.06
N LYS A 163 0.07 -18.02 11.04
CA LYS A 163 0.73 -19.30 10.76
C LYS A 163 0.29 -20.38 11.76
N LEU A 164 0.40 -20.10 13.06
CA LEU A 164 -0.02 -21.04 14.11
C LEU A 164 -1.51 -21.40 14.00
N ALA A 165 -2.36 -20.44 13.67
CA ALA A 165 -3.80 -20.67 13.50
C ALA A 165 -4.16 -21.50 12.25
N ILE A 166 -3.29 -21.55 11.24
CA ILE A 166 -3.45 -22.43 10.07
C ILE A 166 -2.99 -23.84 10.42
N GLU A 167 -1.84 -23.97 11.08
CA GLU A 167 -1.29 -25.27 11.52
C GLU A 167 -2.24 -25.99 12.49
N SER A 168 -2.83 -25.27 13.46
CA SER A 168 -3.77 -25.84 14.43
C SER A 168 -5.13 -26.27 13.86
N LYS A 169 -5.44 -25.96 12.60
CA LYS A 169 -6.68 -26.36 11.91
C LYS A 169 -6.44 -27.51 10.92
N ALA A 170 -5.19 -27.90 10.73
CA ALA A 170 -4.79 -29.01 9.88
C ALA A 170 -4.75 -30.35 10.65
N ASP A 171 -4.75 -30.29 11.98
CA ASP A 171 -4.93 -31.41 12.91
C ASP A 171 -6.42 -31.64 13.23
#